data_AF-A0A1E7DTF9-F1
#
_entry.id   AF-A0A1E7DTF9-F1
#
_cell.length_a   1.000
_cell.length_b   1.000
_cell.length_c   1.000
_cell.angle_alpha   90.00
_cell.angle_beta   90.00
_cell.angle_gamma   90.00
#
_symmetry.space_group_name_H-M   'P 1'
#
loop_
_entity.id
_entity.type
_entity.pdbx_description
1 polymer ?
#
loop_
_entity_poly.entity_id
_entity_poly.type
_entity_poly.pdbx_seq_one_letter_code
_entity_poly.pdbx_strand_id
1 'polypeptide(L)'
;MKSIRMKFMIPIAFVLITVAQTGWKIGAVYEKQNLFGISNEMKKILTITALSILVIVMVVVFLLTSSITKPILKLKESVKQVADGNLQTHVHVSGNDEVAELSLNFNEMVTKMCSIVEVTEDAAKNVRESIQHLNIAVQEINESGSVAVAALDDLTDGTERSASGSKKAADRAKELGTLISLISEEADSMAQLAQKAATAADKGTKHVSAVVESMNASAVRMDVAITAIRTLAEDIGRIASSYT
;
A
#
# COMPACT_ATOMS: atom_id res chain seq x y z
N MET A 1 -32.47 -34.97 -121.29
CA MET A 1 -33.55 -35.39 -120.36
C MET A 1 -33.27 -36.82 -119.91
N LYS A 2 -33.40 -37.10 -118.60
CA LYS A 2 -33.32 -38.40 -117.88
C LYS A 2 -31.95 -39.11 -117.81
N SER A 3 -31.48 -39.61 -116.67
CA SER A 3 -31.88 -39.44 -115.27
C SER A 3 -30.68 -39.78 -114.38
N ILE A 4 -30.49 -38.98 -113.32
CA ILE A 4 -29.53 -39.22 -112.25
C ILE A 4 -30.06 -40.39 -111.40
N ARG A 5 -29.33 -41.52 -111.35
CA ARG A 5 -29.58 -42.58 -110.38
C ARG A 5 -28.70 -42.34 -109.14
N MET A 6 -29.31 -41.71 -108.14
CA MET A 6 -28.74 -41.55 -106.80
C MET A 6 -28.81 -42.90 -106.07
N LYS A 7 -27.65 -43.51 -105.84
CA LYS A 7 -27.52 -44.81 -105.15
C LYS A 7 -27.41 -44.56 -103.65
N PHE A 8 -28.52 -44.66 -102.91
CA PHE A 8 -28.49 -44.70 -101.44
C PHE A 8 -27.86 -46.03 -101.00
N MET A 9 -26.61 -45.97 -100.52
CA MET A 9 -25.89 -47.13 -100.00
C MET A 9 -26.22 -47.29 -98.51
N ILE A 10 -27.22 -48.11 -98.20
CA ILE A 10 -27.52 -48.51 -96.82
C ILE A 10 -26.35 -49.38 -96.33
N PRO A 11 -25.69 -49.03 -95.20
CA PRO A 11 -24.58 -49.83 -94.69
C PRO A 11 -25.11 -51.15 -94.12
N ILE A 12 -24.82 -52.24 -94.81
CA ILE A 12 -25.25 -53.60 -94.46
C ILE A 12 -24.06 -54.34 -93.82
N ALA A 13 -24.30 -55.10 -92.76
CA ALA A 13 -23.39 -56.12 -92.27
C ALA A 13 -23.79 -57.47 -92.88
N PHE A 14 -22.84 -58.14 -93.54
CA PHE A 14 -23.07 -59.41 -94.21
C PHE A 14 -22.44 -60.53 -93.38
N VAL A 15 -23.23 -61.51 -92.94
CA VAL A 15 -22.75 -62.68 -92.20
C VAL A 15 -23.05 -63.91 -93.03
N LEU A 16 -22.03 -64.71 -93.32
CA LEU A 16 -22.17 -65.97 -94.05
C LEU A 16 -22.01 -67.14 -93.10
N ILE A 17 -23.06 -67.96 -93.00
CA ILE A 17 -23.03 -69.22 -92.26
C ILE A 17 -23.05 -70.34 -93.31
N THR A 18 -22.12 -71.29 -93.18
CA THR A 18 -22.05 -72.44 -94.07
C THR A 18 -22.70 -73.64 -93.39
N VAL A 19 -23.67 -74.27 -94.05
CA VAL A 19 -24.33 -75.47 -93.52
C VAL A 19 -23.46 -76.68 -93.81
N ALA A 20 -22.97 -77.33 -92.75
CA ALA A 20 -21.91 -78.35 -92.83
C ALA A 20 -22.27 -79.59 -93.67
N GLN A 21 -23.55 -79.94 -93.79
CA GLN A 21 -23.99 -81.14 -94.51
C GLN A 21 -24.22 -80.93 -96.03
N THR A 22 -24.47 -79.70 -96.48
CA THR A 22 -24.84 -79.43 -97.88
C THR A 22 -23.83 -78.53 -98.60
N GLY A 23 -22.96 -77.83 -97.87
CA GLY A 23 -22.01 -76.86 -98.44
C GLY A 23 -22.65 -75.54 -98.89
N TRP A 24 -23.96 -75.37 -98.69
CA TRP A 24 -24.66 -74.13 -99.04
C TRP A 24 -24.29 -73.03 -98.03
N LYS A 25 -23.97 -71.84 -98.56
CA LYS A 25 -23.71 -70.65 -97.76
C LYS A 25 -24.98 -69.82 -97.66
N ILE A 26 -25.50 -69.65 -96.46
CA ILE A 26 -26.63 -68.77 -96.18
C ILE A 26 -26.04 -67.41 -95.78
N GLY A 27 -26.35 -66.38 -96.58
CA GLY A 27 -25.96 -65.00 -96.30
C GLY A 27 -27.08 -64.27 -95.58
N ALA A 28 -26.85 -63.86 -94.33
CA ALA A 28 -27.73 -62.96 -93.61
C ALA A 28 -27.27 -61.51 -93.82
N VAL A 29 -28.20 -60.67 -94.27
CA VAL A 29 -28.03 -59.25 -94.53
C VAL A 29 -28.64 -58.50 -93.37
N TYR A 30 -27.81 -57.93 -92.49
CA TYR A 30 -28.29 -57.09 -91.40
C TYR A 30 -28.09 -55.63 -91.72
N GLU A 31 -29.15 -54.84 -91.60
CA GLU A 31 -29.05 -53.39 -91.74
C GLU A 31 -28.35 -52.80 -90.50
N LYS A 32 -27.16 -52.18 -90.66
CA LYS A 32 -26.41 -51.62 -89.53
C LYS A 32 -27.20 -50.56 -88.77
N GLN A 33 -28.15 -49.90 -89.44
CA GLN A 33 -29.06 -48.92 -88.83
C GLN A 33 -29.90 -49.54 -87.71
N ASN A 34 -30.36 -50.78 -87.89
CA ASN A 34 -31.14 -51.52 -86.88
C ASN A 34 -30.26 -52.13 -85.78
N LEU A 35 -28.99 -52.46 -86.10
CA LEU A 35 -28.04 -52.99 -85.12
C LEU A 35 -27.50 -51.90 -84.16
N PHE A 36 -27.26 -50.68 -84.66
CA PHE A 36 -26.68 -49.59 -83.88
C PHE A 36 -27.68 -48.49 -83.47
N GLY A 37 -28.91 -48.50 -83.99
CA GLY A 37 -29.94 -47.53 -83.62
C GLY A 37 -30.22 -47.52 -82.12
N ILE A 38 -30.33 -48.70 -81.50
CA ILE A 38 -30.50 -48.85 -80.04
C ILE A 38 -29.25 -48.36 -79.27
N SER A 39 -28.04 -48.65 -79.78
CA SER A 39 -26.79 -48.22 -79.15
C SER A 39 -26.60 -46.70 -79.17
N ASN A 40 -27.05 -46.02 -80.22
CA ASN A 40 -26.91 -44.57 -80.34
C ASN A 40 -27.87 -43.81 -79.42
N GLU A 41 -29.11 -44.30 -79.25
CA GLU A 41 -30.06 -43.75 -78.27
C GLU A 41 -29.56 -43.95 -76.83
N MET A 42 -29.00 -45.13 -76.50
CA MET A 42 -28.38 -45.35 -75.20
C MET A 42 -27.21 -44.38 -74.93
N LYS A 43 -26.34 -44.15 -75.92
CA LYS A 43 -25.24 -43.17 -75.80
C LYS A 43 -25.75 -41.75 -75.61
N LYS A 44 -26.84 -41.36 -76.28
CA LYS A 44 -27.44 -40.04 -76.14
C LYS A 44 -28.01 -39.83 -74.74
N ILE A 45 -28.75 -40.80 -74.22
CA ILE A 45 -29.30 -40.75 -72.85
C ILE A 45 -28.15 -40.66 -71.84
N LEU A 46 -27.13 -41.54 -71.93
CA LEU A 46 -25.97 -41.50 -71.04
C LEU A 46 -25.25 -40.15 -71.09
N THR A 47 -25.06 -39.58 -72.28
CA THR A 47 -24.42 -38.27 -72.43
C THR A 47 -25.24 -37.15 -71.79
N ILE A 48 -26.56 -37.14 -72.01
CA ILE A 48 -27.46 -36.14 -71.41
C ILE A 48 -27.47 -36.26 -69.88
N THR A 49 -27.55 -37.48 -69.36
CA THR A 49 -27.50 -37.75 -67.92
C THR A 49 -26.15 -37.35 -67.32
N ALA A 50 -25.03 -37.64 -68.00
CA ALA A 50 -23.72 -37.21 -67.55
C ALA A 50 -23.60 -35.68 -67.51
N LEU A 51 -24.12 -34.98 -68.55
CA LEU A 51 -24.11 -33.53 -68.62
C LEU A 51 -24.99 -32.89 -67.54
N SER A 52 -26.18 -33.45 -67.27
CA SER A 52 -27.06 -32.94 -66.22
C SER A 52 -26.44 -33.09 -64.83
N ILE A 53 -25.84 -34.24 -64.53
CA ILE A 53 -25.10 -34.45 -63.27
C ILE A 53 -23.95 -33.45 -63.16
N LEU A 54 -23.18 -33.23 -64.22
CA LEU A 54 -22.06 -32.30 -64.24
C LEU A 54 -22.52 -30.85 -63.96
N VAL A 55 -23.65 -30.42 -64.53
CA VAL A 55 -24.24 -29.11 -64.24
C VAL A 55 -24.68 -29.00 -62.78
N ILE A 56 -25.34 -30.03 -62.23
CA ILE A 56 -25.78 -30.05 -60.84
C ILE A 56 -24.58 -29.95 -59.88
N VAL A 57 -23.51 -30.72 -60.13
CA VAL A 57 -22.29 -30.66 -59.32
C VAL A 57 -21.66 -29.27 -59.36
N MET A 58 -21.59 -28.63 -60.54
CA MET A 58 -21.07 -27.26 -60.65
C MET A 58 -21.90 -26.26 -59.84
N VAL A 59 -23.23 -26.35 -59.89
CA VAL A 59 -24.11 -25.47 -59.11
C VAL A 59 -23.90 -25.68 -57.61
N VAL A 60 -23.86 -26.94 -57.14
CA VAL A 60 -23.65 -27.25 -55.72
C VAL A 60 -22.29 -26.75 -55.23
N VAL A 61 -21.21 -26.99 -55.98
CA VAL A 61 -19.87 -26.51 -55.62
C VAL A 61 -19.83 -24.98 -55.56
N PHE A 62 -20.47 -24.31 -56.51
CA PHE A 62 -20.56 -22.85 -56.51
C PHE A 62 -21.29 -22.32 -55.27
N LEU A 63 -22.43 -22.92 -54.91
CA LEU A 63 -23.19 -22.55 -53.71
C LEU A 63 -22.40 -22.78 -52.42
N LEU A 64 -21.78 -23.96 -52.25
CA LEU A 64 -20.97 -24.28 -51.07
C LEU A 64 -19.76 -23.34 -50.95
N THR A 65 -19.08 -23.07 -52.06
CA THR A 65 -17.93 -22.15 -52.07
C THR A 65 -18.36 -20.74 -51.65
N SER A 66 -19.52 -20.28 -52.12
CA SER A 66 -20.00 -18.93 -51.81
C SER A 66 -20.59 -18.81 -50.41
N SER A 67 -21.29 -19.84 -49.91
CA SER A 67 -21.99 -19.80 -48.62
C SER A 67 -21.10 -20.21 -47.44
N ILE A 68 -20.09 -21.06 -47.67
CA ILE A 68 -19.29 -21.64 -46.59
C ILE A 68 -17.80 -21.29 -46.76
N THR A 69 -17.19 -21.67 -47.87
CA THR A 69 -15.72 -21.57 -48.03
C THR A 69 -15.23 -20.12 -48.02
N LYS A 70 -15.89 -19.21 -48.75
CA LYS A 70 -15.51 -17.80 -48.81
C LYS A 70 -15.64 -17.09 -47.45
N PRO A 71 -16.78 -17.18 -46.73
CA PRO A 71 -16.89 -16.59 -45.39
C PRO A 71 -15.87 -17.13 -44.40
N ILE A 72 -15.59 -18.45 -44.38
CA ILE A 72 -14.59 -19.04 -43.48
C ILE A 72 -13.18 -18.51 -43.78
N LEU A 73 -12.80 -18.37 -45.05
CA LEU A 73 -11.50 -17.79 -45.42
C LEU A 73 -11.38 -16.32 -44.98
N LYS A 74 -12.45 -15.53 -45.07
CA LYS A 74 -12.47 -14.16 -44.56
C LYS A 74 -12.35 -14.12 -43.05
N LEU A 75 -13.09 -14.96 -42.34
CA LEU A 75 -13.01 -15.08 -40.89
C LEU A 75 -11.60 -15.45 -40.44
N LYS A 76 -10.94 -16.39 -41.12
CA LYS A 76 -9.54 -16.74 -40.86
C LYS A 76 -8.61 -15.54 -40.97
N GLU A 77 -8.78 -14.70 -41.98
CA GLU A 77 -7.96 -13.50 -42.16
C GLU A 77 -8.24 -12.46 -41.08
N SER A 78 -9.51 -12.23 -40.72
CA SER A 78 -9.88 -11.35 -39.61
C SER A 78 -9.34 -11.83 -38.27
N VAL A 79 -9.38 -13.14 -37.98
CA VAL A 79 -8.75 -13.71 -36.78
C VAL A 79 -7.26 -13.43 -36.74
N LYS A 80 -6.57 -13.53 -37.89
CA LYS A 80 -5.15 -13.19 -37.97
C LYS A 80 -4.90 -11.71 -37.67
N GLN A 81 -5.73 -10.81 -38.20
CA GLN A 81 -5.63 -9.37 -37.90
C GLN A 81 -5.84 -9.06 -36.42
N VAL A 82 -6.81 -9.71 -35.77
CA VAL A 82 -7.03 -9.59 -34.31
C VAL A 82 -5.82 -10.11 -33.55
N ALA A 83 -5.25 -11.24 -33.96
CA ALA A 83 -4.04 -11.80 -33.35
C ALA A 83 -2.82 -10.88 -33.48
N ASP A 84 -2.74 -10.12 -34.59
CA ASP A 84 -1.71 -9.09 -34.82
C ASP A 84 -2.03 -7.76 -34.08
N GLY A 85 -3.12 -7.71 -33.29
CA GLY A 85 -3.49 -6.57 -32.45
C GLY A 85 -4.45 -5.57 -33.10
N ASN A 86 -4.93 -5.81 -34.32
CA ASN A 86 -5.93 -4.97 -34.95
C ASN A 86 -7.35 -5.37 -34.51
N LEU A 87 -7.86 -4.71 -33.47
CA LEU A 87 -9.21 -4.92 -32.93
C LEU A 87 -10.30 -4.10 -33.63
N GLN A 88 -9.99 -3.38 -34.72
CA GLN A 88 -10.99 -2.65 -35.51
C GLN A 88 -11.62 -3.52 -36.61
N THR A 89 -11.13 -4.75 -36.79
CA THR A 89 -11.63 -5.68 -37.80
C THR A 89 -12.97 -6.27 -37.40
N HIS A 90 -13.91 -6.31 -38.36
CA HIS A 90 -15.24 -6.86 -38.16
C HIS A 90 -15.57 -7.77 -39.34
N VAL A 91 -16.19 -8.91 -39.07
CA VAL A 91 -16.65 -9.84 -40.10
C VAL A 91 -18.11 -9.57 -40.40
N HIS A 92 -18.44 -9.42 -41.69
CA HIS A 92 -19.82 -9.29 -42.12
C HIS A 92 -20.58 -10.60 -41.90
N VAL A 93 -21.69 -10.53 -41.17
CA VAL A 93 -22.57 -11.67 -40.88
C VAL A 93 -23.58 -11.79 -42.02
N SER A 94 -23.65 -12.97 -42.63
CA SER A 94 -24.61 -13.29 -43.69
C SER A 94 -25.15 -14.70 -43.50
N GLY A 95 -26.44 -14.89 -43.76
CA GLY A 95 -27.12 -16.18 -43.57
C GLY A 95 -27.65 -16.37 -42.14
N ASN A 96 -28.16 -17.57 -41.88
CA ASN A 96 -28.72 -17.99 -40.59
C ASN A 96 -28.22 -19.41 -40.23
N ASP A 97 -27.01 -19.76 -40.67
CA ASP A 97 -26.37 -21.04 -40.41
C ASP A 97 -25.29 -20.90 -39.32
N GLU A 98 -24.58 -21.99 -39.05
CA GLU A 98 -23.50 -22.03 -38.06
C GLU A 98 -22.34 -21.08 -38.41
N VAL A 99 -22.17 -20.73 -39.70
CA VAL A 99 -21.14 -19.79 -40.15
C VAL A 99 -21.54 -18.35 -39.77
N ALA A 100 -22.83 -18.02 -39.86
CA ALA A 100 -23.36 -16.74 -39.39
C ALA A 100 -23.22 -16.60 -37.86
N GLU A 101 -23.57 -17.65 -37.10
CA GLU A 101 -23.41 -17.67 -35.63
C GLU A 101 -21.93 -17.53 -35.22
N LEU A 102 -21.03 -18.25 -35.89
CA LEU A 102 -19.59 -18.13 -35.63
C LEU A 102 -19.07 -16.72 -35.90
N SER A 103 -19.57 -16.06 -36.95
CA SER A 103 -19.20 -14.69 -37.29
C SER A 103 -19.70 -13.68 -36.24
N LEU A 104 -20.90 -13.89 -35.69
CA LEU A 104 -21.43 -13.09 -34.58
C LEU A 104 -20.58 -13.25 -33.31
N ASN A 105 -20.29 -14.49 -32.92
CA ASN A 105 -19.49 -14.79 -31.74
C ASN A 105 -18.06 -14.24 -31.87
N PHE A 106 -17.48 -14.28 -33.07
CA PHE A 106 -16.19 -13.65 -33.35
C PHE A 106 -16.24 -12.13 -33.14
N ASN A 107 -17.24 -11.43 -33.67
CA ASN A 107 -17.37 -9.99 -33.48
C ASN A 107 -17.58 -9.63 -32.00
N GLU A 108 -18.36 -10.42 -31.25
CA GLU A 108 -18.52 -10.22 -29.80
C GLU A 108 -17.20 -10.39 -29.04
N MET A 109 -16.40 -11.39 -29.40
CA MET A 109 -15.06 -11.60 -28.85
C MET A 109 -14.16 -10.38 -29.09
N VAL A 110 -14.16 -9.81 -30.30
CA VAL A 110 -13.37 -8.61 -30.63
C VAL A 110 -13.80 -7.40 -29.79
N THR A 111 -15.11 -7.18 -29.64
CA THR A 111 -15.66 -6.11 -28.77
C THR A 111 -15.21 -6.27 -27.32
N LYS A 112 -15.29 -7.50 -26.77
CA LYS A 112 -14.83 -7.78 -25.40
C LYS A 112 -13.33 -7.58 -25.25
N MET A 113 -12.53 -7.97 -26.23
CA MET A 113 -11.09 -7.70 -26.23
C MET A 113 -10.79 -6.20 -26.24
N CYS A 114 -11.49 -5.40 -27.05
CA CYS A 114 -11.34 -3.95 -27.07
C CYS A 114 -11.62 -3.33 -25.70
N SER A 115 -12.71 -3.75 -25.05
CA SER A 115 -13.06 -3.29 -23.70
C SER A 115 -12.00 -3.67 -22.66
N ILE A 116 -11.41 -4.87 -22.75
CA ILE A 116 -10.30 -5.27 -21.87
C ILE A 116 -9.09 -4.37 -22.08
N VAL A 117 -8.74 -4.05 -23.33
CA VAL A 117 -7.62 -3.15 -23.64
C VAL A 117 -7.87 -1.76 -23.04
N GLU A 118 -9.06 -1.18 -23.21
CA GLU A 118 -9.43 0.11 -22.61
C GLU A 118 -9.28 0.09 -21.07
N VAL A 119 -9.81 -0.94 -20.41
CA VAL A 119 -9.67 -1.09 -18.95
C VAL A 119 -8.20 -1.21 -18.52
N THR A 120 -7.38 -1.93 -19.29
CA THR A 120 -5.94 -2.03 -18.98
C THR A 120 -5.19 -0.72 -19.19
N GLU A 121 -5.59 0.09 -20.18
CA GLU A 121 -5.02 1.41 -20.41
C GLU A 121 -5.38 2.38 -19.28
N ASP A 122 -6.63 2.39 -18.84
CA ASP A 122 -7.09 3.17 -17.69
C ASP A 122 -6.39 2.74 -16.40
N ALA A 123 -6.24 1.43 -16.16
CA ALA A 123 -5.48 0.92 -15.04
C ALA A 123 -4.02 1.37 -15.08
N ALA A 124 -3.37 1.31 -16.26
CA ALA A 124 -2.00 1.78 -16.44
C ALA A 124 -1.88 3.30 -16.19
N LYS A 125 -2.87 4.10 -16.59
CA LYS A 125 -2.93 5.53 -16.31
C LYS A 125 -3.03 5.80 -14.80
N ASN A 126 -3.94 5.13 -14.09
CA ASN A 126 -4.09 5.26 -12.64
C ASN A 126 -2.82 4.88 -11.88
N VAL A 127 -2.12 3.83 -12.34
CA VAL A 127 -0.81 3.44 -11.77
C VAL A 127 0.23 4.53 -12.00
N ARG A 128 0.30 5.13 -13.20
CA ARG A 128 1.23 6.24 -13.47
C ARG A 128 0.95 7.45 -12.59
N GLU A 129 -0.31 7.84 -12.43
CA GLU A 129 -0.71 8.94 -11.55
C GLU A 129 -0.33 8.64 -10.08
N SER A 130 -0.59 7.42 -9.61
CA SER A 130 -0.21 6.98 -8.26
C SER A 130 1.30 7.05 -8.03
N ILE A 131 2.12 6.69 -9.03
CA ILE A 131 3.58 6.81 -8.95
C ILE A 131 4.02 8.28 -8.85
N GLN A 132 3.35 9.21 -9.55
CA GLN A 132 3.65 10.63 -9.43
C GLN A 132 3.36 11.15 -8.02
N HIS A 133 2.20 10.80 -7.45
CA HIS A 133 1.87 11.14 -6.07
C HIS A 133 2.84 10.53 -5.06
N LEU A 134 3.25 9.27 -5.27
CA LEU A 134 4.23 8.61 -4.43
C LEU A 134 5.58 9.32 -4.45
N ASN A 135 6.05 9.77 -5.62
CA ASN A 135 7.30 10.52 -5.73
C ASN A 135 7.25 11.85 -4.97
N ILE A 136 6.12 12.57 -5.04
CA ILE A 136 5.90 13.80 -4.26
C ILE A 136 5.96 13.50 -2.76
N ALA A 137 5.25 12.46 -2.30
CA ALA A 137 5.24 12.06 -0.89
C ALA A 137 6.63 11.63 -0.41
N VAL A 138 7.40 10.91 -1.22
CA VAL A 138 8.79 10.53 -0.90
C VAL A 138 9.69 11.76 -0.77
N GLN A 139 9.52 12.78 -1.62
CA GLN A 139 10.27 14.02 -1.51
C GLN A 139 9.92 14.77 -0.21
N GLU A 140 8.64 14.89 0.11
CA GLU A 140 8.18 15.53 1.35
C GLU A 140 8.68 14.78 2.61
N ILE A 141 8.70 13.45 2.58
CA ILE A 141 9.28 12.62 3.64
C ILE A 141 10.79 12.88 3.79
N ASN A 142 11.53 13.02 2.69
CA ASN A 142 12.97 13.31 2.76
C ASN A 142 13.23 14.71 3.35
N GLU A 143 12.46 15.72 2.96
CA GLU A 143 12.55 17.07 3.52
C GLU A 143 12.19 17.07 5.01
N SER A 144 11.08 16.44 5.38
CA SER A 144 10.65 16.29 6.78
C SER A 144 11.66 15.47 7.61
N GLY A 145 12.27 14.45 7.01
CA GLY A 145 13.30 13.64 7.63
C GLY A 145 14.55 14.46 7.98
N SER A 146 14.96 15.36 7.09
CA SER A 146 16.08 16.29 7.36
C SER A 146 15.76 17.21 8.54
N VAL A 147 14.54 17.74 8.62
CA VAL A 147 14.11 18.58 9.75
C VAL A 147 14.06 17.78 11.06
N ALA A 148 13.58 16.54 11.01
CA ALA A 148 13.51 15.66 12.16
C ALA A 148 14.91 15.32 12.73
N VAL A 149 15.89 15.09 11.85
CA VAL A 149 17.29 14.85 12.27
C VAL A 149 17.86 16.09 12.98
N ALA A 150 17.62 17.29 12.46
CA ALA A 150 18.07 18.52 13.12
C ALA A 150 17.40 18.71 14.51
N ALA A 151 16.10 18.46 14.61
CA ALA A 151 15.38 18.54 15.88
C ALA A 151 15.86 17.49 16.92
N LEU A 152 16.27 16.31 16.47
CA LEU A 152 16.87 15.28 17.32
C LEU A 152 18.25 15.70 17.85
N ASP A 153 19.04 16.39 17.04
CA ASP A 153 20.34 16.94 17.44
C ASP A 153 20.14 17.99 18.54
N ASP A 154 19.27 18.98 18.31
CA ASP A 154 18.91 20.01 19.30
C ASP A 154 18.36 19.41 20.61
N LEU A 155 17.56 18.34 20.51
CA LEU A 155 17.03 17.64 21.68
C LEU A 155 18.13 16.92 22.47
N THR A 156 19.07 16.29 21.78
CA THR A 156 20.23 15.63 22.41
C THR A 156 21.07 16.66 23.16
N ASP A 157 21.34 17.79 22.50
CA ASP A 157 22.04 18.93 23.07
C ASP A 157 21.30 19.53 24.29
N GLY A 158 19.98 19.65 24.21
CA GLY A 158 19.12 20.13 25.29
C GLY A 158 19.06 19.17 26.48
N THR A 159 19.00 17.86 26.22
CA THR A 159 19.00 16.82 27.26
C THR A 159 20.33 16.74 27.99
N GLU A 160 21.46 16.90 27.29
CA GLU A 160 22.78 16.98 27.93
C GLU A 160 22.91 18.22 28.84
N ARG A 161 22.47 19.39 28.36
CA ARG A 161 22.42 20.62 29.19
C ARG A 161 21.52 20.44 30.41
N SER A 162 20.37 19.78 30.27
CA SER A 162 19.43 19.54 31.35
C SER A 162 19.97 18.56 32.40
N ALA A 163 20.63 17.48 31.97
CA ALA A 163 21.29 16.53 32.86
C ALA A 163 22.44 17.20 33.65
N SER A 164 23.27 18.00 32.96
CA SER A 164 24.32 18.81 33.59
C SER A 164 23.77 19.83 34.58
N GLY A 165 22.69 20.54 34.22
CA GLY A 165 22.00 21.48 35.09
C GLY A 165 21.42 20.81 36.35
N SER A 166 20.77 19.66 36.18
CA SER A 166 20.23 18.87 37.30
C SER A 166 21.32 18.37 38.23
N LYS A 167 22.45 17.91 37.69
CA LYS A 167 23.61 17.51 38.49
C LYS A 167 24.15 18.67 39.32
N LYS A 168 24.35 19.85 38.70
CA LYS A 168 24.78 21.06 39.42
C LYS A 168 23.78 21.47 40.49
N ALA A 169 22.48 21.39 40.21
CA ALA A 169 21.43 21.71 41.18
C ALA A 169 21.45 20.73 42.37
N ALA A 170 21.64 19.43 42.13
CA ALA A 170 21.78 18.42 43.17
C ALA A 170 23.04 18.66 44.03
N ASP A 171 24.17 19.00 43.40
CA ASP A 171 25.41 19.35 44.11
C ASP A 171 25.22 20.59 45.00
N ARG A 172 24.53 21.63 44.49
CA ARG A 172 24.20 22.85 45.26
C ARG A 172 23.23 22.58 46.41
N ALA A 173 22.24 21.72 46.19
CA ALA A 173 21.30 21.32 47.24
C ALA A 173 22.03 20.56 48.37
N LYS A 174 23.00 19.70 48.02
CA LYS A 174 23.86 19.03 48.99
C LYS A 174 24.68 20.04 49.80
N GLU A 175 25.32 21.01 49.13
CA GLU A 175 26.07 22.11 49.75
C GLU A 175 25.19 22.87 50.77
N LEU A 176 23.99 23.27 50.36
CA LEU A 176 22.98 23.92 51.20
C LEU A 176 22.60 23.08 52.43
N GLY A 177 22.40 21.77 52.28
CA GLY A 177 22.11 20.87 53.41
C GLY A 177 23.23 20.87 54.46
N THR A 178 24.49 20.89 54.01
CA THR A 178 25.65 21.04 54.90
C THR A 178 25.65 22.38 55.63
N LEU A 179 25.39 23.48 54.92
CA LEU A 179 25.32 24.82 55.52
C LEU A 179 24.19 24.92 56.56
N ILE A 180 23.02 24.36 56.28
CA ILE A 180 21.90 24.33 57.21
C ILE A 180 22.27 23.55 58.48
N SER A 181 22.95 22.40 58.35
CA SER A 181 23.43 21.65 59.52
C SER A 181 24.40 22.48 60.37
N LEU A 182 25.34 23.18 59.73
CA LEU A 182 26.31 24.02 60.42
C LEU A 182 25.64 25.18 61.17
N ILE A 183 24.67 25.85 60.53
CA ILE A 183 23.89 26.93 61.16
C ILE A 183 23.07 26.39 62.35
N SER A 184 22.50 25.18 62.24
CA SER A 184 21.77 24.56 63.33
C SER A 184 22.65 24.27 64.55
N GLU A 185 23.88 23.81 64.31
CA GLU A 185 24.88 23.55 65.36
C GLU A 185 25.33 24.85 66.04
N GLU A 186 25.56 25.91 65.25
CA GLU A 186 25.91 27.23 65.75
C GLU A 186 24.77 27.86 66.57
N ALA A 187 23.52 27.67 66.12
CA ALA A 187 22.34 28.14 66.84
C ALA A 187 22.16 27.44 68.19
N ASP A 188 22.43 26.13 68.28
CA ASP A 188 22.39 25.39 69.55
C ASP A 188 23.50 25.88 70.51
N SER A 189 24.72 26.06 70.00
CA SER A 189 25.82 26.65 70.78
C SER A 189 25.46 28.04 71.31
N MET A 190 24.81 28.87 70.49
CA MET A 190 24.36 30.20 70.86
C MET A 190 23.28 30.17 71.95
N ALA A 191 22.32 29.23 71.86
CA ALA A 191 21.31 29.03 72.89
C ALA A 191 21.94 28.59 74.23
N GLN A 192 22.92 27.67 74.19
CA GLN A 192 23.67 27.28 75.38
C GLN A 192 24.47 28.45 75.98
N LEU A 193 25.09 29.28 75.15
CA LEU A 193 25.83 30.46 75.58
C LEU A 193 24.91 31.48 76.25
N ALA A 194 23.74 31.75 75.66
CA ALA A 194 22.72 32.62 76.22
C ALA A 194 22.21 32.10 77.57
N GLN A 195 21.98 30.79 77.71
CA GLN A 195 21.59 30.16 78.97
C GLN A 195 22.67 30.33 80.06
N LYS A 196 23.95 30.14 79.70
CA LYS A 196 25.08 30.39 80.61
C LYS A 196 25.17 31.85 81.03
N ALA A 197 24.99 32.78 80.09
CA ALA A 197 24.98 34.22 80.36
C ALA A 197 23.83 34.61 81.30
N ALA A 198 22.61 34.09 81.07
CA ALA A 198 21.47 34.30 81.96
C ALA A 198 21.73 33.76 83.38
N THR A 199 22.33 32.58 83.50
CA THR A 199 22.71 31.99 84.80
C THR A 199 23.79 32.82 85.51
N ALA A 200 24.77 33.32 84.77
CA ALA A 200 25.81 34.19 85.31
C ALA A 200 25.23 35.53 85.78
N ALA A 201 24.30 36.11 85.02
CA ALA A 201 23.57 37.32 85.40
C ALA A 201 22.74 37.10 86.68
N ASP A 202 22.01 35.98 86.82
CA ASP A 202 21.26 35.63 88.03
C ASP A 202 22.17 35.45 89.26
N LYS A 203 23.33 34.81 89.10
CA LYS A 203 24.33 34.76 90.19
C LYS A 203 24.84 36.17 90.53
N GLY A 204 25.11 37.00 89.52
CA GLY A 204 25.54 38.37 89.70
C GLY A 204 24.52 39.21 90.48
N THR A 205 23.23 39.13 90.13
CA THR A 205 22.17 39.85 90.85
C THR A 205 22.06 39.38 92.30
N LYS A 206 22.15 38.07 92.57
CA LYS A 206 22.21 37.53 93.94
C LYS A 206 23.41 38.06 94.73
N HIS A 207 24.60 38.12 94.13
CA HIS A 207 25.78 38.70 94.77
C HIS A 207 25.59 40.19 95.08
N VAL A 208 25.03 40.96 94.15
CA VAL A 208 24.72 42.38 94.38
C VAL A 208 23.71 42.54 95.52
N SER A 209 22.64 41.74 95.56
CA SER A 209 21.68 41.75 96.68
C SER A 209 22.34 41.43 98.03
N ALA A 210 23.23 40.44 98.08
CA ALA A 210 23.98 40.10 99.30
C ALA A 210 24.91 41.24 99.75
N VAL A 211 25.54 41.95 98.81
CA VAL A 211 26.35 43.14 99.12
C VAL A 211 25.47 44.25 99.69
N VAL A 212 24.30 44.52 99.11
CA VAL A 212 23.35 45.51 99.62
C VAL A 212 22.89 45.16 101.03
N GLU A 213 22.56 43.90 101.30
CA GLU A 213 22.15 43.43 102.63
C GLU A 213 23.29 43.56 103.66
N SER A 214 24.51 43.18 103.28
CA SER A 214 25.69 43.37 104.13
C SER A 214 26.00 44.85 104.38
N MET A 215 25.82 45.72 103.38
CA MET A 215 25.99 47.16 103.55
C MET A 215 24.97 47.71 104.54
N ASN A 216 23.71 47.28 104.46
CA ASN A 216 22.66 47.70 105.38
C ASN A 216 22.95 47.22 106.81
N ALA A 217 23.36 45.96 106.99
CA ALA A 217 23.79 45.43 108.28
C ALA A 217 25.01 46.16 108.86
N SER A 218 25.97 46.57 108.01
CA SER A 218 27.11 47.40 108.43
C SER A 218 26.68 48.81 108.82
N ALA A 219 25.73 49.43 108.12
CA ALA A 219 25.17 50.73 108.50
C ALA A 219 24.50 50.67 109.88
N VAL A 220 23.69 49.63 110.15
CA VAL A 220 23.09 49.40 111.48
C VAL A 220 24.16 49.20 112.55
N ARG A 221 25.20 48.40 112.29
CA ARG A 221 26.33 48.24 113.23
C ARG A 221 27.07 49.55 113.48
N MET A 222 27.21 50.39 112.46
CA MET A 222 27.82 51.72 112.58
C MET A 222 26.97 52.62 113.47
N ASP A 223 25.64 52.60 113.32
CA ASP A 223 24.71 53.38 114.15
C ASP A 223 24.75 52.95 115.63
N VAL A 224 24.80 51.63 115.89
CA VAL A 224 25.00 51.09 117.25
C VAL A 224 26.35 51.55 117.82
N ALA A 225 27.43 51.51 117.04
CA ALA A 225 28.74 51.97 117.48
C ALA A 225 28.77 53.49 117.77
N ILE A 226 28.13 54.31 116.93
CA ILE A 226 27.98 55.75 117.15
C ILE A 226 27.21 56.00 118.45
N THR A 227 26.11 55.28 118.67
CA THR A 227 25.32 55.36 119.90
C THR A 227 26.16 54.97 121.12
N ALA A 228 26.90 53.86 121.06
CA ALA A 228 27.78 53.42 122.14
C ALA A 228 28.89 54.43 122.45
N ILE A 229 29.51 55.03 121.42
CA ILE A 229 30.48 56.12 121.58
C ILE A 229 29.83 57.33 122.23
N ARG A 230 28.61 57.69 121.83
CA ARG A 230 27.86 58.79 122.43
C ARG A 230 27.53 58.53 123.90
N THR A 231 27.05 57.34 124.25
CA THR A 231 26.79 56.93 125.63
C THR A 231 28.09 56.95 126.44
N LEU A 232 29.19 56.45 125.89
CA LEU A 232 30.50 56.51 126.55
C LEU A 232 30.96 57.96 126.77
N ALA A 233 30.76 58.85 125.79
CA ALA A 233 31.07 60.27 125.93
C ALA A 233 30.18 60.95 126.99
N GLU A 234 28.90 60.59 127.07
CA GLU A 234 27.97 61.06 128.12
C GLU A 234 28.39 60.54 129.51
N ASP A 235 28.77 59.26 129.63
CA ASP A 235 29.29 58.68 130.88
C ASP A 235 30.59 59.34 131.35
N ILE A 236 31.53 59.60 130.43
CA ILE A 236 32.75 60.36 130.72
C ILE A 236 32.40 61.78 131.18
N GLY A 237 31.44 62.43 130.51
CA GLY A 237 30.93 63.74 130.92
C GLY A 237 30.32 63.73 132.33
N ARG A 238 29.54 62.68 132.66
CA ARG A 238 28.92 62.50 133.98
C ARG A 238 29.96 62.27 135.08
N ILE A 239 30.98 61.47 134.80
CA ILE A 239 32.14 61.26 135.69
C ILE A 239 32.88 62.58 135.90
N ALA A 240 33.14 63.35 134.84
CA ALA A 240 33.80 64.64 134.95
C ALA A 240 33.00 65.63 135.82
N SER A 241 31.66 65.68 135.67
CA SER A 241 30.78 66.51 136.50
C SER A 241 30.63 66.05 137.96
N SER A 242 30.97 64.79 138.27
CA SER A 242 30.94 64.23 139.64
C SER A 242 32.16 64.63 140.47
N TYR A 243 33.18 65.26 139.87
CA TYR A 243 34.41 65.71 140.54
C TYR A 243 34.54 67.25 140.59
N THR A 244 33.46 67.96 140.28
CA THR A 244 33.27 69.42 140.47
C THR A 244 32.02 69.67 141.27
#